data_AF-A0A0H5SI21-F1
#
_entry.id   AF-A0A0H5SI21-F1
#
_cell.length_a   1.000
_cell.length_b   1.000
_cell.length_c   1.000
_cell.angle_alpha   90.00
_cell.angle_beta   90.00
_cell.angle_gamma   90.00
#
_symmetry.space_group_name_H-M   'P 1'
#
loop_
_entity.id
_entity.type
_entity.pdbx_description
1 polymer ?
#
loop_
_entity_poly.entity_id
_entity_poly.type
_entity_poly.pdbx_seq_one_letter_code
_entity_poly.pdbx_strand_id
1 'polypeptide(L)'
;MNLSSALPFLEYLAILAGAVIITLAIAVAYLAVAVAVHNLILTWYLDIAYKLEIALSNTRVLVAQYEHGYRYWRAYLANYGGRGGILIGDPIPYPTAIDIVLIDISTYNVFAMTHGDAMFLAQTAYGIGYTNPEVHRQNGKDLNVQHIHALKPGNGRGNCHIFFGIPTYF
;
A
#
# COMPACT_ATOMS: atom_id res chain seq x y z
N MET A 1 47.01 43.56 42.77
CA MET A 1 46.09 42.48 42.33
C MET A 1 46.92 41.51 41.50
N ASN A 2 47.09 40.26 41.95
CA ASN A 2 48.01 39.31 41.30
C ASN A 2 47.29 38.61 40.14
N LEU A 3 47.40 39.16 38.92
CA LEU A 3 46.75 38.62 37.73
C LEU A 3 47.23 37.21 37.35
N SER A 4 48.45 36.82 37.74
CA SER A 4 49.04 35.52 37.44
C SER A 4 48.33 34.35 38.12
N SER A 5 47.73 34.57 39.31
CA SER A 5 46.94 33.55 40.00
C SER A 5 45.49 33.44 39.50
N ALA A 6 45.01 34.42 38.73
CA ALA A 6 43.65 34.46 38.19
C ALA A 6 43.54 33.87 36.77
N LEU A 7 44.63 33.90 35.99
CA LEU A 7 44.69 33.38 34.62
C LEU A 7 44.27 31.89 34.50
N PRO A 8 44.79 30.95 35.30
CA PRO A 8 44.39 29.54 35.21
C PRO A 8 42.91 29.31 35.55
N PHE A 9 42.34 30.13 36.44
CA PHE A 9 40.92 30.06 36.80
C PHE A 9 40.02 30.59 35.67
N LEU A 10 40.44 31.65 34.98
CA LEU A 10 39.74 32.19 33.81
C LEU A 10 39.80 31.22 32.62
N GLU A 11 40.93 30.55 32.40
CA GLU A 11 41.07 29.50 31.39
C GLU A 11 40.16 28.30 31.69
N TYR A 12 40.11 27.84 32.93
CA TYR A 12 39.20 26.76 33.35
C TYR A 12 37.73 27.15 33.18
N LEU A 13 37.34 28.38 33.56
CA LEU A 13 35.99 28.90 33.35
C LEU A 13 35.62 28.97 31.87
N ALA A 14 36.54 29.38 31.00
CA ALA A 14 36.31 29.43 29.56
C ALA A 14 36.11 28.03 28.97
N ILE A 15 36.91 27.04 29.39
CA ILE A 15 36.75 25.64 28.98
C ILE A 15 35.41 25.08 29.48
N LEU A 16 35.05 25.33 30.74
CA LEU A 16 33.78 24.89 31.31
C LEU A 16 32.59 25.51 30.57
N ALA A 17 32.63 26.81 30.30
CA ALA A 17 31.59 27.51 29.55
C ALA A 17 31.49 26.97 28.11
N GLY A 18 32.61 26.75 27.43
CA GLY A 18 32.66 26.16 26.10
C GLY A 18 32.06 24.74 26.07
N ALA A 19 32.41 23.90 27.04
CA ALA A 19 31.86 22.55 27.18
C ALA A 19 30.34 22.58 27.40
N VAL A 20 29.84 23.45 28.30
CA VAL A 20 28.40 23.62 28.54
C VAL A 20 27.66 24.05 27.28
N ILE A 21 28.19 25.02 26.54
CA ILE A 21 27.57 25.52 25.29
C ILE A 21 27.51 24.39 24.25
N ILE A 22 28.61 23.65 24.06
CA ILE A 22 28.67 22.56 23.09
C ILE A 22 27.71 21.43 23.47
N THR A 23 27.70 21.00 24.74
CA THR A 23 26.80 19.94 25.20
C THR A 23 25.34 20.35 25.07
N LEU A 24 24.99 21.60 25.40
CA LEU A 24 23.63 22.10 25.25
C LEU A 24 23.22 22.17 23.77
N ALA A 25 24.11 22.62 22.88
CA ALA A 25 23.84 22.67 21.44
C ALA A 25 23.60 21.26 20.87
N ILE A 26 24.40 20.27 21.28
CA ILE A 26 24.22 18.86 20.90
C ILE A 26 22.88 18.32 21.44
N ALA A 27 22.54 18.61 22.70
CA ALA A 27 21.28 18.17 23.30
C ALA A 27 20.06 18.77 22.57
N VAL A 28 20.11 20.05 22.22
CA VAL A 28 19.06 20.73 21.45
C VAL A 28 18.93 20.12 20.05
N ALA A 29 20.04 19.89 19.36
CA ALA A 29 20.04 19.26 18.04
C ALA A 29 19.48 17.83 18.09
N TYR A 30 19.88 17.05 19.11
CA TYR A 30 19.36 15.70 19.34
C TYR A 30 17.85 15.71 19.59
N LEU A 31 17.35 16.60 20.46
CA LEU A 31 15.92 16.74 20.74
C LEU A 31 15.14 17.16 19.50
N ALA A 32 15.67 18.09 18.69
CA ALA A 32 15.02 18.51 17.45
C ALA A 32 14.88 17.35 16.45
N VAL A 33 15.93 16.54 16.28
CA VAL A 33 15.88 15.34 15.44
C VAL A 33 14.91 14.31 16.01
N ALA A 34 14.95 14.05 17.33
CA ALA A 34 14.05 13.11 17.98
C ALA A 34 12.56 13.51 17.80
N VAL A 35 12.24 14.80 17.94
CA VAL A 35 10.90 15.34 17.69
C VAL A 35 10.49 15.20 16.23
N ALA A 36 11.40 15.49 15.28
CA ALA A 36 11.11 15.33 13.86
C ALA A 36 10.83 13.87 13.49
N VAL A 37 11.64 12.93 13.99
CA VAL A 37 11.43 11.49 13.81
C VAL A 37 10.11 11.05 14.44
N HIS A 38 9.81 11.49 15.66
CA HIS A 38 8.55 11.19 16.33
C HIS A 38 7.33 11.68 15.53
N ASN A 39 7.38 12.93 15.04
CA ASN A 39 6.29 13.50 14.23
C ASN A 39 6.11 12.77 12.90
N LEU A 40 7.20 12.33 12.27
CA LEU A 40 7.14 11.51 11.06
C LEU A 40 6.45 10.17 11.34
N ILE A 41 6.84 9.48 12.42
CA ILE A 41 6.22 8.22 12.85
C ILE A 41 4.73 8.44 13.11
N LEU A 42 4.37 9.49 13.86
CA LEU A 42 2.97 9.79 14.19
C LEU A 42 2.14 10.06 12.92
N THR A 43 2.70 10.80 11.95
CA THR A 43 2.05 11.08 10.66
C THR A 43 1.78 9.79 9.89
N TRP A 44 2.73 8.84 9.87
CA TRP A 44 2.52 7.53 9.24
C TRP A 44 1.43 6.72 9.94
N TYR A 45 1.39 6.73 11.27
CA TYR A 45 0.33 6.05 12.02
C TYR A 45 -1.06 6.61 11.70
N LEU A 46 -1.19 7.94 11.66
CA LEU A 46 -2.47 8.59 11.34
C LEU A 46 -2.91 8.32 9.89
N ASP A 47 -2.00 8.38 8.92
CA ASP A 47 -2.29 8.05 7.52
C ASP A 47 -2.75 6.59 7.35
N ILE A 48 -2.10 5.64 8.03
CA ILE A 48 -2.50 4.23 8.02
C ILE A 48 -3.87 4.04 8.65
N ALA A 49 -4.14 4.70 9.79
CA ALA A 49 -5.45 4.60 10.47
C ALA A 49 -6.59 5.09 9.56
N TYR A 50 -6.39 6.24 8.91
CA TYR A 50 -7.36 6.78 7.95
C TYR A 50 -7.60 5.84 6.75
N LYS A 51 -6.52 5.28 6.18
CA LYS A 51 -6.64 4.30 5.08
C LYS A 51 -7.36 3.03 5.49
N LEU A 52 -7.16 2.57 6.72
CA LEU A 52 -7.89 1.42 7.28
C LEU A 52 -9.39 1.70 7.39
N GLU A 53 -9.77 2.90 7.84
CA GLU A 53 -11.18 3.31 7.92
C GLU A 53 -11.84 3.34 6.54
N ILE A 54 -11.16 3.90 5.54
CA ILE A 54 -11.62 3.86 4.14
C ILE A 54 -11.78 2.42 3.65
N ALA A 55 -10.79 1.56 3.90
CA ALA A 55 -10.84 0.16 3.47
C ALA A 55 -12.01 -0.60 4.11
N LEU A 56 -12.31 -0.33 5.39
CA LEU A 56 -13.46 -0.90 6.09
C LEU A 56 -14.78 -0.40 5.49
N SER A 57 -14.89 0.91 5.22
CA SER A 57 -16.08 1.49 4.57
C SER A 57 -16.32 0.89 3.19
N ASN A 58 -15.29 0.85 2.35
CA ASN A 58 -15.37 0.27 1.01
C ASN A 58 -15.74 -1.21 1.04
N THR A 59 -15.16 -1.99 1.97
CA THR A 59 -15.51 -3.40 2.15
C THR A 59 -17.01 -3.56 2.46
N ARG A 60 -17.58 -2.74 3.36
CA ARG A 60 -19.01 -2.80 3.69
C ARG A 60 -19.88 -2.50 2.47
N VAL A 61 -19.52 -1.50 1.66
CA VAL A 61 -20.23 -1.15 0.44
C VAL A 61 -20.20 -2.32 -0.56
N LEU A 62 -19.04 -2.94 -0.75
CA LEU A 62 -18.90 -4.07 -1.67
C LEU A 62 -19.71 -5.29 -1.22
N VAL A 63 -19.70 -5.61 0.08
CA VAL A 63 -20.52 -6.70 0.63
C VAL A 63 -22.00 -6.41 0.42
N ALA A 64 -22.47 -5.20 0.75
CA ALA A 64 -23.87 -4.83 0.53
C ALA A 64 -24.26 -4.89 -0.95
N GLN A 65 -23.42 -4.42 -1.86
CA GLN A 65 -23.68 -4.51 -3.31
C GLN A 65 -23.70 -5.97 -3.79
N TYR A 66 -22.82 -6.82 -3.26
CA TYR A 66 -22.86 -8.25 -3.56
C TYR A 66 -24.16 -8.92 -3.12
N GLU A 67 -24.69 -8.57 -1.95
CA GLU A 67 -26.01 -9.04 -1.48
C GLU A 67 -27.15 -8.61 -2.42
N HIS A 68 -26.99 -7.48 -3.14
CA HIS A 68 -27.91 -7.02 -4.18
C HIS A 68 -27.62 -7.60 -5.58
N GLY A 69 -26.73 -8.58 -5.68
CA GLY A 69 -26.48 -9.33 -6.91
C GLY A 69 -25.35 -8.80 -7.80
N TYR A 70 -24.64 -7.73 -7.39
CA TYR A 70 -23.46 -7.28 -8.11
C TYR A 70 -22.29 -8.27 -7.95
N ARG A 71 -21.56 -8.52 -9.04
CA ARG A 71 -20.46 -9.51 -9.08
C ARG A 71 -19.11 -8.92 -9.46
N TYR A 72 -19.12 -7.80 -10.18
CA TYR A 72 -17.94 -7.19 -10.80
C TYR A 72 -17.89 -5.69 -10.55
N TRP A 73 -16.68 -5.16 -10.40
CA TRP A 73 -16.40 -3.74 -10.23
C TRP A 73 -15.20 -3.33 -11.07
N ARG A 74 -15.13 -2.06 -11.47
CA ARG A 74 -13.90 -1.50 -12.01
C ARG A 74 -12.79 -1.55 -10.96
N ALA A 75 -11.59 -1.90 -11.39
CA ALA A 75 -10.41 -1.88 -10.53
C ALA A 75 -9.25 -1.18 -11.23
N TYR A 76 -8.48 -0.42 -10.45
CA TYR A 76 -7.30 0.29 -10.91
C TYR A 76 -6.12 -0.04 -10.00
N LEU A 77 -4.93 -0.21 -10.58
CA LEU A 77 -3.72 -0.34 -9.80
C LEU A 77 -3.44 0.98 -9.08
N ALA A 78 -3.36 0.93 -7.76
CA ALA A 78 -3.08 2.07 -6.90
C ALA A 78 -1.79 1.82 -6.11
N ASN A 79 -0.85 2.76 -6.15
CA ASN A 79 0.42 2.59 -5.44
C ASN A 79 0.37 3.23 -4.04
N TYR A 80 -0.21 2.53 -3.08
CA TYR A 80 -0.19 2.97 -1.68
C TYR A 80 1.17 2.68 -1.05
N GLY A 81 2.03 3.71 -0.97
CA GLY A 81 3.31 3.63 -0.25
C GLY A 81 4.32 2.65 -0.84
N GLY A 82 4.30 2.40 -2.15
CA GLY A 82 5.25 1.52 -2.83
C GLY A 82 4.91 0.02 -2.74
N ARG A 83 3.80 -0.34 -2.08
CA ARG A 83 3.48 -1.75 -1.76
C ARG A 83 2.52 -2.43 -2.72
N GLY A 84 2.06 -1.70 -3.74
CA GLY A 84 0.99 -2.18 -4.62
C GLY A 84 -0.36 -2.22 -3.88
N GLY A 85 -1.42 -1.97 -4.62
CA GLY A 85 -2.77 -1.89 -4.08
C GLY A 85 -3.77 -1.74 -5.20
N ILE A 86 -5.05 -1.81 -4.85
CA ILE A 86 -6.13 -1.62 -5.81
C ILE A 86 -7.08 -0.54 -5.32
N LEU A 87 -7.56 0.27 -6.24
CA LEU A 87 -8.73 1.10 -6.04
C LEU A 87 -9.92 0.40 -6.71
N ILE A 88 -10.94 0.09 -5.93
CA ILE A 88 -12.18 -0.50 -6.43
C ILE A 88 -13.17 0.64 -6.66
N GLY A 89 -13.68 0.73 -7.88
CA GLY A 89 -14.60 1.77 -8.33
C GLY A 89 -16.06 1.33 -8.29
N ASP A 90 -16.81 1.72 -9.31
CA ASP A 90 -18.22 1.41 -9.44
C ASP A 90 -18.48 -0.04 -9.85
N PRO A 91 -19.64 -0.61 -9.45
CA PRO A 91 -20.08 -1.91 -9.93
C PRO A 91 -20.35 -1.84 -11.44
N ILE A 92 -19.96 -2.90 -12.15
CA ILE A 92 -20.14 -3.02 -13.59
C ILE A 92 -20.89 -4.30 -13.94
N PRO A 93 -21.69 -4.30 -15.02
CA PRO A 93 -22.34 -5.50 -15.49
C PRO A 93 -21.31 -6.43 -16.16
N TYR A 94 -21.64 -7.72 -16.23
CA TYR A 94 -20.76 -8.75 -16.79
C TYR A 94 -20.23 -8.44 -18.20
N PRO A 95 -21.03 -7.93 -19.17
CA PRO A 95 -20.51 -7.59 -20.50
C PRO A 95 -19.38 -6.54 -20.44
N THR A 96 -19.53 -5.52 -19.59
CA THR A 96 -18.48 -4.52 -19.39
C THR A 96 -17.24 -5.11 -18.73
N ALA A 97 -17.39 -6.04 -17.79
CA ALA A 97 -16.26 -6.75 -17.20
C ALA A 97 -15.48 -7.56 -18.24
N ILE A 98 -16.19 -8.26 -19.14
CA ILE A 98 -15.57 -8.99 -20.26
C ILE A 98 -14.81 -8.03 -21.18
N ASP A 99 -15.43 -6.91 -21.56
CA ASP A 99 -14.80 -5.92 -22.44
C ASP A 99 -13.49 -5.39 -21.84
N ILE A 100 -13.47 -5.13 -20.52
CA ILE A 100 -12.25 -4.70 -19.82
C ILE A 100 -11.15 -5.76 -19.92
N VAL A 101 -11.49 -7.03 -19.65
CA VAL A 101 -10.51 -8.13 -19.74
C VAL A 101 -9.97 -8.26 -21.17
N LEU A 102 -10.83 -8.10 -22.17
CA LEU A 102 -10.48 -8.20 -23.58
C LEU A 102 -9.60 -7.05 -24.10
N ILE A 103 -9.69 -5.85 -23.48
CA ILE A 103 -8.78 -4.73 -23.77
C ILE A 103 -7.33 -5.11 -23.42
N ASP A 104 -7.14 -6.00 -22.44
CA ASP A 104 -5.85 -6.61 -22.12
C ASP A 104 -4.75 -5.62 -21.71
N ILE A 105 -5.08 -4.66 -20.83
CA ILE A 105 -4.14 -3.68 -20.27
C ILE A 105 -4.00 -3.85 -18.76
N SER A 106 -2.81 -3.56 -18.23
CA SER A 106 -2.50 -3.77 -16.81
C SER A 106 -3.04 -2.66 -15.88
N THR A 107 -3.33 -1.48 -16.42
CA THR A 107 -3.76 -0.32 -15.63
C THR A 107 -5.27 -0.27 -15.38
N TYR A 108 -6.05 -1.02 -16.15
CA TYR A 108 -7.51 -1.07 -16.06
C TYR A 108 -7.97 -2.52 -15.94
N ASN A 109 -8.58 -2.83 -14.81
CA ASN A 109 -8.74 -4.18 -14.32
C ASN A 109 -10.17 -4.41 -13.82
N VAL A 110 -10.48 -5.65 -13.47
CA VAL A 110 -11.75 -6.02 -12.86
C VAL A 110 -11.51 -6.55 -11.46
N PHE A 111 -12.36 -6.14 -10.51
CA PHE A 111 -12.50 -6.81 -9.22
C PHE A 111 -13.75 -7.67 -9.24
N ALA A 112 -13.61 -8.95 -8.91
CA ALA A 112 -14.70 -9.89 -8.74
C ALA A 112 -14.87 -10.22 -7.25
N MET A 113 -16.09 -10.48 -6.77
CA MET A 113 -16.27 -10.77 -5.34
C MET A 113 -15.59 -12.08 -4.95
N THR A 114 -15.79 -13.12 -5.75
CA THR A 114 -15.27 -14.46 -5.47
C THR A 114 -14.25 -14.92 -6.51
N HIS A 115 -13.41 -15.88 -6.13
CA HIS A 115 -12.52 -16.56 -7.07
C HIS A 115 -13.31 -17.24 -8.22
N GLY A 116 -14.50 -17.79 -7.93
CA GLY A 116 -15.35 -18.39 -8.96
C GLY A 116 -15.85 -17.38 -10.01
N ASP A 117 -16.26 -16.18 -9.56
CA ASP A 117 -16.68 -15.10 -10.45
C ASP A 117 -15.51 -14.63 -11.35
N ALA A 118 -14.30 -14.58 -10.79
CA ALA A 118 -13.08 -14.27 -11.52
C ALA A 118 -12.74 -15.34 -12.56
N MET A 119 -12.76 -16.62 -12.18
CA MET A 119 -12.51 -17.75 -13.07
C MET A 119 -13.48 -17.77 -14.24
N PHE A 120 -14.78 -17.59 -13.95
CA PHE A 120 -15.82 -17.55 -14.96
C PHE A 120 -15.55 -16.43 -15.98
N LEU A 121 -15.25 -15.22 -15.48
CA LEU A 121 -14.91 -14.08 -16.32
C LEU A 121 -13.69 -14.35 -17.21
N ALA A 122 -12.60 -14.85 -16.62
CA ALA A 122 -11.35 -15.13 -17.32
C ALA A 122 -11.52 -16.22 -18.38
N GLN A 123 -12.24 -17.29 -18.05
CA GLN A 123 -12.51 -18.39 -18.97
C GLN A 123 -13.36 -17.95 -20.15
N THR A 124 -14.36 -17.09 -19.94
CA THR A 124 -15.20 -16.62 -21.05
C THR A 124 -14.49 -15.61 -21.96
N ALA A 125 -13.55 -14.81 -21.44
CA ALA A 125 -12.89 -13.78 -22.24
C ALA A 125 -12.24 -14.34 -23.52
N TYR A 126 -11.43 -15.41 -23.40
CA TYR A 126 -10.74 -16.02 -24.55
C TYR A 126 -11.09 -17.49 -24.79
N GLY A 127 -11.90 -18.11 -23.92
CA GLY A 127 -12.32 -19.52 -24.06
C GLY A 127 -11.24 -20.55 -23.72
N ILE A 128 -10.08 -20.15 -23.22
CA ILE A 128 -8.90 -21.02 -23.02
C ILE A 128 -8.71 -21.41 -21.56
N GLY A 129 -8.92 -20.47 -20.65
CA GLY A 129 -8.71 -20.67 -19.22
C GLY A 129 -8.07 -19.47 -18.56
N TYR A 130 -7.41 -19.71 -17.43
CA TYR A 130 -6.85 -18.69 -16.56
C TYR A 130 -5.58 -19.19 -15.87
N THR A 131 -4.75 -18.27 -15.39
CA THR A 131 -3.56 -18.60 -14.60
C THR A 131 -3.92 -19.08 -13.20
N ASN A 132 -3.00 -19.76 -12.51
CA ASN A 132 -3.13 -19.94 -11.06
C ASN A 132 -3.21 -18.57 -10.37
N PRO A 133 -3.85 -18.46 -9.19
CA PRO A 133 -3.83 -17.24 -8.38
C PRO A 133 -2.42 -16.71 -8.13
N GLU A 134 -2.24 -15.43 -8.43
CA GLU A 134 -0.99 -14.68 -8.28
C GLU A 134 -1.13 -13.59 -7.22
N VAL A 135 -0.06 -13.39 -6.47
CA VAL A 135 0.05 -12.36 -5.44
C VAL A 135 1.52 -12.05 -5.16
N HIS A 136 1.83 -10.78 -4.91
CA HIS A 136 3.15 -10.35 -4.47
C HIS A 136 3.29 -10.70 -3.01
N ARG A 137 4.43 -11.28 -2.62
CA ARG A 137 4.69 -11.70 -1.25
C ARG A 137 5.97 -11.09 -0.71
N GLN A 138 5.95 -10.76 0.57
CA GLN A 138 7.15 -10.43 1.33
C GLN A 138 7.07 -11.10 2.70
N ASN A 139 8.11 -11.86 3.05
CA ASN A 139 8.18 -12.63 4.31
C ASN A 139 6.96 -13.54 4.53
N GLY A 140 6.49 -14.18 3.47
CA GLY A 140 5.32 -15.07 3.51
C GLY A 140 3.97 -14.37 3.64
N LYS A 141 3.93 -13.03 3.65
CA LYS A 141 2.69 -12.24 3.67
C LYS A 141 2.36 -11.73 2.29
N ASP A 142 1.09 -11.86 1.92
CA ASP A 142 0.54 -11.26 0.71
C ASP A 142 0.56 -9.73 0.85
N LEU A 143 1.13 -9.05 -0.16
CA LEU A 143 1.29 -7.60 -0.21
C LEU A 143 0.18 -6.91 -1.01
N ASN A 144 -0.49 -7.63 -1.90
CA ASN A 144 -1.60 -7.14 -2.71
C ASN A 144 -2.75 -8.15 -2.72
N VAL A 145 -3.86 -7.75 -3.33
CA VAL A 145 -5.02 -8.62 -3.51
C VAL A 145 -4.68 -9.72 -4.52
N GLN A 146 -5.08 -10.96 -4.21
CA GLN A 146 -4.91 -12.08 -5.12
C GLN A 146 -5.66 -11.84 -6.43
N HIS A 147 -5.10 -12.31 -7.53
CA HIS A 147 -5.69 -12.13 -8.85
C HIS A 147 -5.31 -13.26 -9.80
N ILE A 148 -6.03 -13.36 -10.90
CA ILE A 148 -5.70 -14.23 -12.03
C ILE A 148 -5.63 -13.41 -13.32
N HIS A 149 -5.05 -14.03 -14.35
CA HIS A 149 -5.01 -13.50 -15.71
C HIS A 149 -5.73 -14.47 -16.64
N ALA A 150 -6.50 -13.94 -17.59
CA ALA A 150 -7.08 -14.75 -18.65
C ALA A 150 -5.98 -15.26 -19.60
N LEU A 151 -6.08 -16.52 -20.04
CA LEU A 151 -5.14 -17.09 -21.02
C LEU A 151 -5.59 -16.75 -22.44
N LYS A 152 -4.67 -16.27 -23.27
CA LYS A 152 -4.87 -15.88 -24.66
C LYS A 152 -4.48 -17.00 -25.62
N PRO A 153 -5.01 -16.99 -26.86
CA PRO A 153 -4.59 -17.92 -27.91
C PRO A 153 -3.08 -17.90 -28.10
N GLY A 154 -2.48 -19.08 -28.30
CA GLY A 154 -1.02 -19.23 -28.41
C GLY A 154 -0.28 -19.25 -27.07
N ASN A 155 -0.94 -19.69 -25.98
CA ASN A 155 -0.38 -19.75 -24.61
C ASN A 155 0.12 -18.41 -24.06
N GLY A 156 -0.43 -17.29 -24.55
CA GLY A 156 -0.11 -15.97 -24.02
C GLY A 156 -0.84 -15.72 -22.70
N ARG A 157 -0.16 -15.15 -21.71
CA ARG A 157 -0.80 -14.60 -20.51
C ARG A 157 -1.41 -13.23 -20.84
N GLY A 158 -2.64 -12.97 -20.40
CA GLY A 158 -3.22 -11.62 -20.42
C GLY A 158 -2.48 -10.64 -19.50
N ASN A 159 -2.61 -9.35 -19.74
CA ASN A 159 -2.09 -8.27 -18.90
C ASN A 159 -3.16 -7.72 -17.94
N CYS A 160 -4.44 -7.91 -18.26
CA CYS A 160 -5.54 -7.49 -17.39
C CYS A 160 -5.60 -8.39 -16.15
N HIS A 161 -5.57 -7.75 -14.98
CA HIS A 161 -5.75 -8.43 -13.71
C HIS A 161 -7.24 -8.61 -13.43
N ILE A 162 -7.60 -9.80 -12.97
CA ILE A 162 -8.92 -10.07 -12.41
C ILE A 162 -8.72 -10.37 -10.93
N PHE A 163 -8.84 -9.34 -10.11
CA PHE A 163 -8.69 -9.41 -8.66
C PHE A 163 -9.91 -10.08 -8.03
N PHE A 164 -9.74 -10.71 -6.86
CA PHE A 164 -10.87 -11.25 -6.11
C PHE A 164 -10.76 -11.08 -4.59
N GLY A 165 -11.92 -10.86 -3.96
CA GLY A 165 -12.02 -10.47 -2.55
C GLY A 165 -11.76 -11.59 -1.54
N ILE A 166 -12.08 -12.84 -1.88
CA ILE A 166 -11.89 -14.01 -1.01
C ILE A 166 -10.65 -14.78 -1.48
N PRO A 167 -9.51 -14.71 -0.75
CA PRO A 167 -8.29 -15.42 -1.12
C PRO A 167 -8.51 -16.93 -1.16
N THR A 168 -7.83 -17.61 -2.07
CA THR A 168 -7.77 -19.06 -2.13
C THR A 168 -6.36 -19.50 -1.78
N TYR A 169 -6.23 -20.30 -0.72
CA TYR A 169 -4.97 -20.94 -0.37
C TYR A 169 -5.02 -22.39 -0.89
N PHE A 170 -4.14 -22.70 -1.83
CA PHE A 170 -3.88 -24.06 -2.31
C PHE A 170 -2.67 -24.65 -1.59
#